data_AF-X0GR80-F1
#
_entry.id   AF-X0GR80-F1
#
_cell.length_a   1.000
_cell.length_b   1.000
_cell.length_c   1.000
_cell.angle_alpha   90.00
_cell.angle_beta   90.00
_cell.angle_gamma   90.00
#
_symmetry.space_group_name_H-M   'P 1'
#
loop_
_entity.id
_entity.type
_entity.pdbx_description
1 polymer ?
#
loop_
_entity_poly.entity_id
_entity_poly.type
_entity_poly.pdbx_seq_one_letter_code
_entity_poly.pdbx_strand_id
1 'polypeptide(L)'
;MTEGHIDSDDPAVTKMVCSKACGSSIGHMRTKVASACGSEEMIPGMSYVNLVDKFWSSWNQSCFSDPKTGKYCNDVIASFPEVDDLSKLPKSDLCSYCNVEQYRMMQADAYTGAYDENMQSSYEYVAKACDLNVDNFNATDSAFNVTNPDATGNICVSGKTYTTKDGDSCDSIALSQGVSAATMYYINSNIFDCSKIAAGTNLCLPLTCTKIYKVQKGDTCLDIALNANIMTDRLLSYNSQLDWNCTNLHDADPYWGSTLCVSTPGGTYSGQPLNNTEPVDLEPIDPPHGVPVANGTTKDCSHWFTHEGSLTCTQICLAYGVPINLFTEINPSLNKTICDTDLVVGNAYCLEPVAGWDRPAPTGTITPGATTTRSATNTKSATGTKTAAATNSATHTSTSEPSYSPEQPGIVDGCNKWHYVDNGDGCYSITEKYKIKLSDFYSWNPKVGDDCSGLWLHYYVCVGVKS
;
A
#
# COMPACT_ATOMS: atom_id res chain seq x y z
N MET A 1 0.33 -10.23 -0.88
CA MET A 1 1.11 -11.28 -1.55
C MET A 1 1.90 -12.05 -0.50
N THR A 2 1.19 -12.78 0.36
CA THR A 2 1.74 -13.56 1.49
C THR A 2 1.61 -15.06 1.27
N GLU A 3 0.74 -15.48 0.36
CA GLU A 3 0.59 -16.87 -0.06
C GLU A 3 1.30 -17.03 -1.40
N GLY A 4 2.44 -17.72 -1.39
CA GLY A 4 3.33 -17.91 -2.54
C GLY A 4 2.79 -18.86 -3.62
N HIS A 5 1.47 -19.02 -3.72
CA HIS A 5 0.82 -19.93 -4.66
C HIS A 5 -0.33 -19.23 -5.39
N ILE A 6 -0.44 -19.48 -6.69
CA ILE A 6 -1.66 -19.18 -7.45
C ILE A 6 -2.62 -20.33 -7.19
N ASP A 7 -3.41 -20.22 -6.13
CA ASP A 7 -4.53 -21.12 -5.91
C ASP A 7 -5.65 -20.74 -6.88
N SER A 8 -5.91 -21.62 -7.85
CA SER A 8 -7.01 -21.43 -8.79
C SER A 8 -7.71 -22.75 -9.01
N ASP A 9 -8.95 -22.80 -8.52
CA ASP A 9 -9.90 -23.89 -8.80
C ASP A 9 -10.25 -24.03 -10.30
N ASP A 10 -9.79 -23.11 -11.16
CA ASP A 10 -10.01 -23.14 -12.60
C ASP A 10 -8.76 -23.64 -13.36
N PRO A 11 -8.78 -24.89 -13.88
CA PRO A 11 -7.70 -25.45 -14.68
C PRO A 11 -7.32 -24.62 -15.92
N ALA A 12 -8.25 -23.79 -16.44
CA ALA A 12 -7.96 -22.91 -17.55
C ALA A 12 -7.03 -21.76 -17.15
N VAL A 13 -7.17 -21.23 -15.94
CA VAL A 13 -6.31 -20.18 -15.37
C VAL A 13 -4.92 -20.75 -15.11
N THR A 14 -4.82 -21.91 -14.46
CA THR A 14 -3.54 -22.59 -14.21
C THR A 14 -2.79 -22.85 -15.51
N LYS A 15 -3.48 -23.35 -16.55
CA LYS A 15 -2.87 -23.57 -17.87
C LYS A 15 -2.42 -22.29 -18.56
N MET A 16 -3.18 -21.20 -18.43
CA MET A 16 -2.83 -19.90 -18.99
C MET A 16 -1.57 -19.33 -18.32
N VAL A 17 -1.55 -19.33 -16.98
CA VAL A 17 -0.44 -18.79 -16.20
C VAL A 17 0.80 -19.66 -16.33
N CYS A 18 0.67 -20.98 -16.26
CA CYS A 18 1.79 -21.91 -16.38
C CYS A 18 2.20 -22.18 -17.84
N SER A 19 1.72 -21.37 -18.78
CA SER A 19 2.16 -21.44 -20.17
C SER A 19 3.64 -21.02 -20.29
N LYS A 20 4.35 -21.62 -21.24
CA LYS A 20 5.73 -21.22 -21.56
C LYS A 20 5.84 -19.75 -21.91
N ALA A 21 4.81 -19.17 -22.53
CA ALA A 21 4.76 -17.76 -22.90
C ALA A 21 4.80 -16.84 -21.66
N CYS A 22 4.05 -17.19 -20.61
CA CYS A 22 4.08 -16.45 -19.35
C CYS A 22 5.47 -16.50 -18.71
N GLY A 23 6.03 -17.70 -18.50
CA GLY A 23 7.39 -17.84 -17.96
C GLY A 23 8.47 -17.11 -18.78
N SER A 24 8.34 -17.11 -20.11
CA SER A 24 9.24 -16.36 -21.00
C SER A 24 9.10 -14.85 -20.84
N SER A 25 7.88 -14.36 -20.60
CA SER A 25 7.59 -12.94 -20.38
C SER A 25 8.18 -12.46 -19.05
N ILE A 26 8.09 -13.28 -18.00
CA ILE A 26 8.75 -13.01 -16.70
C ILE A 26 10.26 -12.93 -16.90
N GLY A 27 10.84 -13.85 -17.67
CA GLY A 27 12.27 -13.79 -17.98
C GLY A 27 12.72 -12.59 -18.79
N HIS A 28 11.91 -12.17 -19.74
CA HIS A 28 12.14 -10.92 -20.46
C HIS A 28 12.04 -9.71 -19.53
N MET A 29 11.05 -9.66 -18.63
CA MET A 29 10.89 -8.60 -17.63
C MET A 29 12.12 -8.53 -16.72
N ARG A 30 12.56 -9.66 -16.15
CA ARG A 30 13.76 -9.73 -15.31
C ARG A 30 14.98 -9.16 -16.03
N THR A 31 15.19 -9.55 -17.28
CA THR A 31 16.31 -9.07 -18.10
C THR A 31 16.23 -7.56 -18.32
N LYS A 32 15.04 -7.03 -18.61
CA LYS A 32 14.82 -5.58 -18.80
C LYS A 32 15.06 -4.80 -17.52
N VAL A 33 14.52 -5.25 -16.40
CA VAL A 33 14.72 -4.60 -15.09
C VAL A 33 16.18 -4.65 -14.69
N ALA A 34 16.86 -5.78 -14.82
CA ALA A 34 18.29 -5.87 -14.53
C ALA A 34 19.13 -4.95 -15.43
N SER A 35 18.75 -4.79 -16.70
CA SER A 35 19.47 -3.89 -17.62
C SER A 35 19.24 -2.41 -17.32
N ALA A 36 18.04 -2.04 -16.87
CA ALA A 36 17.66 -0.65 -16.62
C ALA A 36 18.07 -0.17 -15.23
N CYS A 37 17.86 -1.01 -14.21
CA CYS A 37 18.01 -0.66 -12.80
C CYS A 37 19.32 -1.21 -12.19
N GLY A 38 19.99 -2.18 -12.83
CA GLY A 38 21.22 -2.77 -12.28
C GLY A 38 21.02 -3.29 -10.85
N SER A 39 21.79 -2.73 -9.91
CA SER A 39 21.72 -3.03 -8.47
C SER A 39 20.96 -1.98 -7.67
N GLU A 40 20.16 -1.11 -8.31
CA GLU A 40 19.36 -0.12 -7.61
C GLU A 40 18.31 -0.77 -6.71
N GLU A 41 18.18 -0.19 -5.52
CA GLU A 41 17.29 -0.64 -4.47
C GLU A 41 16.00 0.17 -4.46
N MET A 42 14.86 -0.53 -4.40
CA MET A 42 13.56 0.11 -4.18
C MET A 42 13.43 0.53 -2.71
N ILE A 43 13.87 -0.36 -1.82
CA ILE A 43 14.04 -0.12 -0.39
C ILE A 43 15.39 -0.74 0.03
N PRO A 44 16.06 -0.21 1.08
CA PRO A 44 17.34 -0.75 1.51
C PRO A 44 17.31 -2.27 1.70
N GLY A 45 18.19 -2.98 0.99
CA GLY A 45 18.27 -4.45 1.04
C GLY A 45 17.35 -5.20 0.08
N MET A 46 16.59 -4.50 -0.78
CA MET A 46 15.74 -5.10 -1.81
C MET A 46 15.84 -4.34 -3.14
N SER A 47 16.48 -4.97 -4.12
CA SER A 47 16.57 -4.44 -5.48
C SER A 47 15.29 -4.61 -6.29
N TYR A 48 15.13 -3.79 -7.32
CA TYR A 48 14.06 -3.97 -8.31
C TYR A 48 14.11 -5.35 -8.98
N VAL A 49 15.32 -5.91 -9.16
CA VAL A 49 15.50 -7.26 -9.70
C VAL A 49 14.99 -8.31 -8.72
N ASN A 50 15.22 -8.14 -7.42
CA ASN A 50 14.74 -9.09 -6.40
C ASN A 50 13.21 -9.21 -6.39
N LEU A 51 12.46 -8.16 -6.72
CA LEU A 51 11.00 -8.24 -6.83
C LEU A 51 10.56 -9.12 -8.00
N VAL A 52 11.24 -9.01 -9.14
CA VAL A 52 10.96 -9.87 -10.30
C VAL A 52 11.39 -11.31 -10.00
N ASP A 53 12.51 -11.51 -9.32
CA ASP A 53 12.97 -12.83 -8.91
C ASP A 53 12.02 -13.50 -7.90
N LYS A 54 11.47 -12.74 -6.96
CA LYS A 54 10.39 -13.21 -6.07
C LYS A 54 9.15 -13.65 -6.84
N PHE A 55 8.71 -12.83 -7.80
CA PHE A 55 7.57 -13.16 -8.64
C PHE A 55 7.82 -14.42 -9.48
N TRP A 56 9.01 -14.54 -10.05
CA TRP A 56 9.40 -15.73 -10.81
C TRP A 56 9.48 -16.97 -9.92
N SER A 57 10.08 -16.86 -8.72
CA SER A 57 10.11 -17.98 -7.77
C SER A 57 8.71 -18.49 -7.44
N SER A 58 7.78 -17.58 -7.17
CA SER A 58 6.37 -17.89 -6.92
C SER A 58 5.70 -18.57 -8.12
N TRP A 59 6.01 -18.11 -9.34
CA TRP A 59 5.54 -18.74 -10.57
C TRP A 59 6.10 -20.16 -10.74
N ASN A 60 7.39 -20.39 -10.49
CA ASN A 60 8.00 -21.72 -10.59
C ASN A 60 7.34 -22.70 -9.60
N GLN A 61 7.13 -22.28 -8.35
CA GLN A 61 6.44 -23.07 -7.33
C GLN A 61 4.96 -23.31 -7.65
N SER A 62 4.32 -22.40 -8.39
CA SER A 62 2.93 -22.59 -8.83
C SER A 62 2.81 -23.52 -10.04
N CYS A 63 3.83 -23.57 -10.90
CA CYS A 63 3.73 -24.16 -12.24
C CYS A 63 4.57 -25.42 -12.47
N PHE A 64 5.21 -25.95 -11.44
CA PHE A 64 5.93 -27.23 -11.55
C PHE A 64 4.95 -28.40 -11.76
N SER A 65 5.42 -29.40 -12.51
CA SER A 65 4.61 -30.53 -12.95
C SER A 65 5.34 -31.84 -12.76
N ASP A 66 4.60 -32.90 -12.46
CA ASP A 66 5.16 -34.25 -12.40
C ASP A 66 5.71 -34.64 -13.79
N PRO A 67 7.01 -34.95 -13.92
CA PRO A 67 7.63 -35.27 -15.21
C PRO A 67 7.09 -36.56 -15.83
N LYS A 68 6.47 -37.45 -15.05
CA LYS A 68 5.90 -38.72 -15.55
C LYS A 68 4.49 -38.54 -16.07
N THR A 69 3.66 -37.78 -15.37
CA THR A 69 2.23 -37.65 -15.67
C THR A 69 1.89 -36.37 -16.41
N GLY A 70 2.76 -35.36 -16.35
CA GLY A 70 2.52 -34.01 -16.89
C GLY A 70 1.49 -33.21 -16.11
N LYS A 71 0.97 -33.72 -14.98
CA LYS A 71 0.02 -33.01 -14.12
C LYS A 71 0.73 -31.93 -13.31
N TYR A 72 0.06 -30.81 -13.08
CA TYR A 72 0.56 -29.78 -12.16
C TYR A 72 0.62 -30.34 -10.75
N CYS A 73 1.72 -30.07 -10.06
CA CYS A 73 1.97 -30.71 -8.78
C CYS A 73 1.09 -30.15 -7.66
N ASN A 74 0.68 -28.89 -7.74
CA ASN A 74 -0.25 -28.32 -6.79
C ASN A 74 -1.63 -29.01 -6.86
N ASP A 75 -2.14 -29.31 -8.06
CA ASP A 75 -3.36 -30.11 -8.23
C ASP A 75 -3.21 -31.54 -7.66
N VAL A 76 -2.02 -32.13 -7.80
CA VAL A 76 -1.73 -33.46 -7.25
C VAL A 76 -1.73 -33.42 -5.73
N ILE A 77 -1.06 -32.43 -5.12
CA ILE A 77 -0.98 -32.27 -3.66
C ILE A 77 -2.34 -31.92 -3.07
N ALA A 78 -3.11 -31.04 -3.72
CA ALA A 78 -4.47 -30.70 -3.31
C ALA A 78 -5.42 -31.91 -3.32
N SER A 79 -5.11 -32.96 -4.10
CA SER A 79 -5.89 -34.19 -4.15
C SER A 79 -5.56 -35.21 -3.04
N PHE A 80 -4.57 -34.90 -2.20
CA PHE A 80 -4.20 -35.76 -1.07
C PHE A 80 -5.33 -35.82 -0.03
N PRO A 81 -5.47 -36.94 0.70
CA PRO A 81 -6.46 -37.02 1.77
C PRO A 81 -6.10 -36.05 2.90
N GLU A 82 -7.11 -35.36 3.43
CA GLU A 82 -6.95 -34.54 4.63
C GLU A 82 -6.58 -35.42 5.83
N VAL A 83 -5.40 -35.16 6.41
CA VAL A 83 -4.88 -35.88 7.57
C VAL A 83 -4.40 -34.88 8.63
N ASP A 84 -4.59 -35.23 9.90
CA ASP A 84 -4.13 -34.46 11.06
C ASP A 84 -2.64 -34.69 11.37
N ASP A 85 -2.01 -35.67 10.72
CA ASP A 85 -0.59 -36.00 10.90
C ASP A 85 0.01 -36.61 9.62
N LEU A 86 1.22 -36.17 9.23
CA LEU A 86 1.93 -36.64 8.03
C LEU A 86 2.17 -38.16 8.00
N SER A 87 2.23 -38.83 9.15
CA SER A 87 2.36 -40.29 9.23
C SER A 87 1.13 -41.05 8.78
N LYS A 88 -0.02 -40.39 8.71
CA LYS A 88 -1.27 -40.98 8.22
C LYS A 88 -1.46 -40.80 6.71
N LEU A 89 -0.62 -39.99 6.06
CA LEU A 89 -0.65 -39.80 4.62
C LEU A 89 -0.21 -41.09 3.90
N PRO A 90 -0.91 -41.52 2.84
CA PRO A 90 -0.49 -42.68 2.06
C PRO A 90 0.95 -42.54 1.57
N LYS A 91 1.73 -43.62 1.66
CA LYS A 91 3.15 -43.60 1.23
C LYS A 91 3.30 -43.22 -0.25
N SER A 92 2.30 -43.50 -1.10
CA SER A 92 2.27 -43.07 -2.50
C SER A 92 2.27 -41.55 -2.66
N ASP A 93 1.59 -40.85 -1.76
CA ASP A 93 1.37 -39.41 -1.82
C ASP A 93 2.52 -38.69 -1.11
N LEU A 94 2.87 -39.19 0.08
CA LEU A 94 4.03 -38.74 0.86
C LEU A 94 5.33 -38.80 0.05
N CYS A 95 5.55 -39.88 -0.69
CA CYS A 95 6.74 -40.09 -1.51
C CYS A 95 6.51 -39.75 -2.99
N SER A 96 5.41 -39.08 -3.33
CA SER A 96 5.17 -38.61 -4.69
C SER A 96 6.24 -37.60 -5.10
N TYR A 97 6.51 -37.51 -6.42
CA TYR A 97 7.43 -36.51 -6.94
C TYR A 97 7.00 -35.09 -6.52
N CYS A 98 5.70 -34.80 -6.62
CA CYS A 98 5.16 -33.48 -6.34
C CYS A 98 5.37 -33.05 -4.88
N ASN A 99 5.09 -33.93 -3.92
CA ASN A 99 5.30 -33.62 -2.50
C ASN A 99 6.79 -33.37 -2.19
N VAL A 100 7.65 -34.27 -2.66
CA VAL A 100 9.11 -34.18 -2.41
C VAL A 100 9.71 -32.94 -3.08
N GLU A 101 9.31 -32.66 -4.32
CA GLU A 101 9.83 -31.52 -5.06
C GLU A 101 9.37 -30.19 -4.48
N GLN A 102 8.15 -30.10 -3.94
CA GLN A 102 7.68 -28.90 -3.26
C GLN A 102 8.62 -28.52 -2.09
N TYR A 103 8.98 -29.48 -1.23
CA TYR A 103 9.93 -29.23 -0.15
C TYR A 103 11.31 -28.79 -0.64
N ARG A 104 11.81 -29.42 -1.71
CA ARG A 104 13.10 -29.02 -2.32
C ARG A 104 13.05 -27.61 -2.87
N MET A 105 11.97 -27.24 -3.55
CA MET A 105 11.80 -25.92 -4.12
C MET A 105 11.70 -24.86 -3.01
N MET A 106 10.90 -25.11 -1.97
CA MET A 106 10.78 -24.20 -0.83
C MET A 106 12.12 -24.03 -0.10
N GLN A 107 12.86 -25.12 0.11
CA GLN A 107 14.18 -25.07 0.75
C GLN A 107 15.20 -24.27 -0.07
N ALA A 108 15.19 -24.43 -1.40
CA ALA A 108 16.10 -23.76 -2.32
C ALA A 108 15.74 -22.30 -2.60
N ASP A 109 14.57 -21.85 -2.17
CA ASP A 109 14.04 -20.53 -2.49
C ASP A 109 14.58 -19.45 -1.55
N ALA A 110 15.37 -18.53 -2.09
CA ALA A 110 15.90 -17.39 -1.36
C ALA A 110 14.92 -16.20 -1.25
N TYR A 111 13.77 -16.25 -1.94
CA TYR A 111 12.88 -15.10 -2.14
C TYR A 111 11.55 -15.19 -1.35
N THR A 112 11.31 -16.28 -0.64
CA THR A 112 10.15 -16.44 0.23
C THR A 112 10.58 -16.89 1.62
N GLY A 113 9.74 -16.62 2.62
CA GLY A 113 9.90 -17.14 3.98
C GLY A 113 9.06 -18.39 4.22
N ALA A 114 8.65 -19.10 3.16
CA ALA A 114 7.72 -20.21 3.26
C ALA A 114 8.35 -21.46 3.92
N TYR A 115 9.67 -21.61 3.82
CA TYR A 115 10.40 -22.71 4.45
C TYR A 115 10.85 -22.33 5.87
N ASP A 116 10.01 -22.64 6.85
CA ASP A 116 10.26 -22.42 8.27
C ASP A 116 10.73 -23.71 8.99
N GLU A 117 10.92 -23.63 10.32
CA GLU A 117 11.33 -24.78 11.14
C GLU A 117 10.34 -25.97 11.07
N ASN A 118 9.04 -25.69 10.84
CA ASN A 118 8.02 -26.71 10.70
C ASN A 118 8.12 -27.42 9.34
N MET A 119 8.35 -26.66 8.27
CA MET A 119 8.60 -27.22 6.93
C MET A 119 9.89 -28.03 6.89
N GLN A 120 10.94 -27.55 7.56
CA GLN A 120 12.19 -28.31 7.71
C GLN A 120 11.94 -29.67 8.40
N SER A 121 11.26 -29.66 9.54
CA SER A 121 10.93 -30.87 10.29
C SER A 121 10.08 -31.84 9.46
N SER A 122 9.13 -31.31 8.69
CA SER A 122 8.29 -32.10 7.78
C SER A 122 9.11 -32.73 6.65
N TYR A 123 10.06 -31.98 6.07
CA TYR A 123 10.92 -32.50 5.00
C TYR A 123 11.87 -33.58 5.51
N GLU A 124 12.44 -33.43 6.71
CA GLU A 124 13.25 -34.46 7.37
C GLU A 124 12.46 -35.77 7.56
N TYR A 125 11.20 -35.66 7.99
CA TYR A 125 10.30 -36.81 8.12
C TYR A 125 10.04 -37.48 6.77
N VAL A 126 9.69 -36.71 5.74
CA VAL A 126 9.46 -37.22 4.37
C VAL A 126 10.70 -37.90 3.82
N ALA A 127 11.88 -37.27 3.96
CA ALA A 127 13.14 -37.82 3.48
C ALA A 127 13.45 -39.17 4.13
N LYS A 128 13.24 -39.30 5.44
CA LYS A 128 13.40 -40.56 6.16
C LYS A 128 12.37 -41.61 5.72
N ALA A 129 11.10 -41.24 5.59
CA ALA A 129 10.03 -42.18 5.23
C ALA A 129 10.13 -42.71 3.79
N CYS A 130 10.71 -41.89 2.91
CA CYS A 130 10.84 -42.14 1.48
C CYS A 130 12.27 -42.55 1.05
N ASP A 131 13.17 -42.80 2.01
CA ASP A 131 14.55 -43.21 1.78
C ASP A 131 15.32 -42.25 0.84
N LEU A 132 15.11 -40.94 1.02
CA LEU A 132 15.77 -39.89 0.23
C LEU A 132 17.13 -39.52 0.82
N ASN A 133 18.13 -39.33 -0.03
CA ASN A 133 19.39 -38.73 0.37
C ASN A 133 19.32 -37.20 0.24
N VAL A 134 19.35 -36.50 1.37
CA VAL A 134 19.31 -35.03 1.45
C VAL A 134 20.50 -34.55 2.28
N ASP A 135 21.39 -33.77 1.67
CA ASP A 135 22.67 -33.39 2.27
C ASP A 135 22.55 -32.23 3.28
N ASN A 136 21.52 -31.41 3.13
CA ASN A 136 21.23 -30.27 3.99
C ASN A 136 19.72 -30.07 4.04
N PHE A 137 19.16 -29.79 5.22
CA PHE A 137 17.75 -29.45 5.41
C PHE A 137 17.53 -27.97 5.77
N ASN A 138 18.59 -27.21 6.00
CA ASN A 138 18.49 -25.80 6.33
C ASN A 138 17.95 -25.00 5.13
N ALA A 139 17.22 -23.92 5.44
CA ALA A 139 16.78 -22.95 4.46
C ALA A 139 17.98 -22.33 3.70
N THR A 140 17.74 -21.93 2.45
CA THR A 140 18.67 -21.07 1.72
C THR A 140 18.62 -19.65 2.30
N ASP A 141 19.78 -19.01 2.44
CA ASP A 141 19.85 -17.63 2.91
C ASP A 141 19.00 -16.69 2.04
N SER A 142 18.30 -15.75 2.67
CA SER A 142 17.43 -14.83 1.94
C SER A 142 18.24 -13.98 0.95
N ALA A 143 17.70 -13.82 -0.25
CA ALA A 143 18.23 -12.89 -1.26
C ALA A 143 17.95 -11.43 -0.90
N PHE A 144 17.14 -11.17 0.13
CA PHE A 144 16.90 -9.84 0.65
C PHE A 144 17.78 -9.57 1.86
N ASN A 145 18.53 -8.48 1.81
CA ASN A 145 19.31 -7.99 2.94
C ASN A 145 18.58 -6.83 3.63
N VAL A 146 17.26 -6.98 3.83
CA VAL A 146 16.49 -5.98 4.55
C VAL A 146 16.95 -6.04 5.99
N THR A 147 17.63 -5.00 6.45
CA THR A 147 17.81 -4.80 7.89
C THR A 147 16.42 -4.54 8.44
N ASN A 148 15.77 -5.58 8.96
CA ASN A 148 14.62 -5.37 9.80
C ASN A 148 15.15 -4.49 10.94
N PRO A 149 14.66 -3.24 11.12
CA PRO A 149 15.14 -2.41 12.20
C PRO A 149 15.04 -3.26 13.45
N ASP A 150 16.19 -3.47 14.09
CA ASP A 150 16.36 -4.40 15.18
C ASP A 150 15.24 -4.10 16.18
N ALA A 151 14.24 -4.97 16.25
CA ALA A 151 13.13 -4.85 17.18
C ALA A 151 13.65 -5.25 18.56
N THR A 152 14.69 -4.55 19.01
CA THR A 152 15.26 -4.63 20.35
C THR A 152 14.30 -3.91 21.28
N GLY A 153 13.18 -4.59 21.53
CA GLY A 153 12.10 -4.17 22.39
C GLY A 153 10.76 -4.37 21.69
N ASN A 154 9.85 -5.08 22.35
CA ASN A 154 8.42 -4.87 22.18
C ASN A 154 8.14 -3.39 22.50
N ILE A 155 8.32 -2.50 21.52
CA ILE A 155 8.06 -1.07 21.67
C ILE A 155 6.56 -0.91 21.64
N CYS A 156 5.97 -0.92 22.83
CA CYS A 156 4.60 -0.52 22.99
C CYS A 156 4.52 1.00 22.88
N VAL A 157 4.27 1.52 21.67
CA VAL A 157 4.28 2.97 21.36
C VAL A 157 3.35 3.76 22.29
N SER A 158 2.22 3.19 22.67
CA SER A 158 1.30 3.83 23.61
C SER A 158 1.78 3.84 25.07
N GLY A 159 2.78 3.01 25.40
CA GLY A 159 3.19 2.70 26.76
C GLY A 159 2.15 1.94 27.60
N LYS A 160 1.02 1.53 27.00
CA LYS A 160 -0.11 0.91 27.69
C LYS A 160 -0.21 -0.57 27.35
N THR A 161 -0.38 -1.40 28.38
CA THR A 161 -0.62 -2.83 28.21
C THR A 161 -1.97 -3.25 28.80
N TYR A 162 -2.46 -4.40 28.36
CA TYR A 162 -3.68 -5.03 28.84
C TYR A 162 -3.42 -6.51 29.09
N THR A 163 -3.81 -7.00 30.26
CA THR A 163 -3.76 -8.44 30.57
C THR A 163 -5.14 -9.04 30.34
N THR A 164 -5.21 -10.01 29.44
CA THR A 164 -6.48 -10.62 29.02
C THR A 164 -7.15 -11.43 30.12
N LYS A 165 -8.47 -11.49 30.06
CA LYS A 165 -9.35 -12.25 30.94
C LYS A 165 -10.08 -13.33 30.15
N ASP A 166 -10.64 -14.30 30.85
CA ASP A 166 -11.48 -15.33 30.24
C ASP A 166 -12.64 -14.69 29.47
N GLY A 167 -12.75 -15.07 28.19
CA GLY A 167 -13.78 -14.56 27.28
C GLY A 167 -13.41 -13.28 26.52
N ASP A 168 -12.20 -12.75 26.69
CA ASP A 168 -11.75 -11.61 25.90
C ASP A 168 -11.51 -11.97 24.43
N SER A 169 -11.94 -11.06 23.56
CA SER A 169 -11.63 -11.03 22.13
C SER A 169 -10.98 -9.70 21.79
N CYS A 170 -10.36 -9.61 20.61
CA CYS A 170 -9.80 -8.33 20.16
C CYS A 170 -10.84 -7.22 20.13
N ASP A 171 -12.07 -7.55 19.75
CA ASP A 171 -13.17 -6.60 19.71
C ASP A 171 -13.65 -6.17 21.10
N SER A 172 -13.78 -7.09 22.05
CA SER A 172 -14.18 -6.72 23.41
C SER A 172 -13.15 -5.80 24.06
N ILE A 173 -11.86 -6.11 23.86
CA ILE A 173 -10.76 -5.29 24.35
C ILE A 173 -10.76 -3.94 23.63
N ALA A 174 -10.82 -3.93 22.30
CA ALA A 174 -10.82 -2.70 21.50
C ALA A 174 -11.95 -1.74 21.88
N LEU A 175 -13.17 -2.27 22.06
CA LEU A 175 -14.32 -1.53 22.54
C LEU A 175 -14.11 -0.95 23.93
N SER A 176 -13.52 -1.73 24.85
CA SER A 176 -13.29 -1.29 26.23
C SER A 176 -12.14 -0.29 26.39
N GLN A 177 -11.11 -0.39 25.54
CA GLN A 177 -9.89 0.41 25.64
C GLN A 177 -9.89 1.61 24.67
N GLY A 178 -10.86 1.69 23.75
CA GLY A 178 -10.94 2.77 22.77
C GLY A 178 -9.81 2.69 21.75
N VAL A 179 -9.55 1.51 21.20
CA VAL A 179 -8.43 1.26 20.27
C VAL A 179 -8.89 0.50 19.02
N SER A 180 -8.06 0.42 17.98
CA SER A 180 -8.31 -0.43 16.81
C SER A 180 -8.00 -1.89 17.14
N ALA A 181 -8.95 -2.79 16.89
CA ALA A 181 -8.76 -4.23 17.05
C ALA A 181 -7.69 -4.75 16.08
N ALA A 182 -7.73 -4.25 14.84
CA ALA A 182 -6.79 -4.63 13.79
C ALA A 182 -5.35 -4.29 14.17
N THR A 183 -5.12 -3.04 14.57
CA THR A 183 -3.78 -2.60 14.97
C THR A 183 -3.30 -3.37 16.20
N MET A 184 -4.19 -3.66 17.14
CA MET A 184 -3.85 -4.47 18.32
C MET A 184 -3.45 -5.90 17.94
N TYR A 185 -4.13 -6.54 16.99
CA TYR A 185 -3.75 -7.86 16.49
C TYR A 185 -2.31 -7.87 15.94
N TYR A 186 -1.99 -6.95 15.02
CA TYR A 186 -0.69 -6.97 14.33
C TYR A 186 0.51 -6.56 15.18
N ILE A 187 0.32 -5.73 16.21
CA ILE A 187 1.43 -5.33 17.10
C ILE A 187 1.69 -6.35 18.22
N ASN A 188 0.89 -7.41 18.31
CA ASN A 188 1.00 -8.45 19.33
C ASN A 188 1.13 -9.83 18.67
N SER A 189 2.37 -10.27 18.46
CA SER A 189 2.68 -11.58 17.85
C SER A 189 2.18 -12.80 18.65
N ASN A 190 1.76 -12.59 19.89
CA ASN A 190 1.18 -13.60 20.77
C ASN A 190 -0.35 -13.77 20.63
N ILE A 191 -1.00 -13.02 19.73
CA ILE A 191 -2.41 -13.23 19.39
C ILE A 191 -2.50 -14.17 18.17
N PHE A 192 -2.92 -15.40 18.40
CA PHE A 192 -3.14 -16.40 17.35
C PHE A 192 -4.58 -16.44 16.84
N ASP A 193 -5.54 -16.09 17.71
CA ASP A 193 -6.98 -16.06 17.39
C ASP A 193 -7.62 -14.83 18.06
N CYS A 194 -8.07 -13.88 17.25
CA CYS A 194 -8.65 -12.63 17.72
C CYS A 194 -10.09 -12.82 18.26
N SER A 195 -10.73 -13.95 17.96
CA SER A 195 -12.05 -14.29 18.47
C SER A 195 -12.00 -14.76 19.93
N LYS A 196 -10.87 -15.36 20.35
CA LYS A 196 -10.65 -15.90 21.70
C LYS A 196 -9.18 -15.81 22.08
N ILE A 197 -8.84 -14.88 22.96
CA ILE A 197 -7.48 -14.74 23.45
C ILE A 197 -7.35 -15.49 24.77
N ALA A 198 -6.27 -16.26 24.94
CA ALA A 198 -5.99 -16.97 26.18
C ALA A 198 -5.89 -15.97 27.35
N ALA A 199 -6.53 -16.25 28.48
CA ALA A 199 -6.45 -15.40 29.66
C ALA A 199 -5.03 -15.34 30.23
N GLY A 200 -4.66 -14.18 30.80
CA GLY A 200 -3.32 -13.92 31.32
C GLY A 200 -2.31 -13.50 30.25
N THR A 201 -2.71 -13.38 28.99
CA THR A 201 -1.87 -12.88 27.90
C THR A 201 -1.67 -11.38 28.07
N ASN A 202 -0.42 -10.94 28.08
CA ASN A 202 -0.09 -9.51 28.16
C ASN A 202 0.02 -8.93 26.75
N LEU A 203 -0.82 -7.93 26.45
CA LEU A 203 -0.93 -7.28 25.15
C LEU A 203 -0.48 -5.83 25.25
N CYS A 204 0.27 -5.35 24.26
CA CYS A 204 0.41 -3.92 24.01
C CYS A 204 -0.88 -3.36 23.40
N LEU A 205 -1.36 -2.23 23.91
CA LEU A 205 -2.48 -1.51 23.31
C LEU A 205 -1.94 -0.49 22.29
N PRO A 206 -2.58 -0.30 21.13
CA PRO A 206 -2.21 0.80 20.24
C PRO A 206 -2.69 2.14 20.81
N LEU A 207 -2.40 3.23 20.11
CA LEU A 207 -2.85 4.56 20.52
C LEU A 207 -4.39 4.63 20.55
N THR A 208 -4.93 5.31 21.57
CA THR A 208 -6.38 5.41 21.78
C THR A 208 -7.03 6.36 20.78
N CYS A 209 -8.25 6.02 20.38
CA CYS A 209 -9.10 6.78 19.47
C CYS A 209 -10.26 7.39 20.28
N THR A 210 -10.53 8.68 20.06
CA THR A 210 -11.65 9.37 20.72
C THR A 210 -13.02 8.86 20.25
N LYS A 211 -13.08 8.31 19.04
CA LYS A 211 -14.23 7.62 18.48
C LYS A 211 -13.80 6.29 17.87
N ILE A 212 -14.55 5.25 18.20
CA ILE A 212 -14.41 3.91 17.64
C ILE A 212 -15.75 3.49 17.02
N TYR A 213 -15.70 2.56 16.07
CA TYR A 213 -16.86 2.03 15.40
C TYR A 213 -16.75 0.52 15.27
N LYS A 214 -17.83 -0.19 15.60
CA LYS A 214 -17.93 -1.64 15.43
C LYS A 214 -18.63 -1.90 14.09
N VAL A 215 -17.93 -2.51 13.14
CA VAL A 215 -18.49 -2.85 11.83
C VAL A 215 -19.77 -3.66 11.99
N GLN A 216 -20.83 -3.21 11.31
CA GLN A 216 -22.12 -3.88 11.22
C GLN A 216 -22.22 -4.63 9.90
N LYS A 217 -23.08 -5.64 9.85
CA LYS A 217 -23.34 -6.40 8.64
C LYS A 217 -23.83 -5.49 7.51
N GLY A 218 -23.12 -5.51 6.38
CA GLY A 218 -23.46 -4.74 5.18
C GLY A 218 -22.90 -3.32 5.16
N ASP A 219 -22.13 -2.91 6.17
CA ASP A 219 -21.42 -1.64 6.14
C ASP A 219 -20.41 -1.60 4.97
N THR A 220 -20.14 -0.41 4.46
CA THR A 220 -18.95 -0.16 3.62
C THR A 220 -18.03 0.82 4.34
N CYS A 221 -16.74 0.85 4.00
CA CYS A 221 -15.85 1.89 4.52
C CYS A 221 -16.37 3.30 4.21
N LEU A 222 -17.01 3.48 3.05
CA LEU A 222 -17.62 4.76 2.67
C LEU A 222 -18.74 5.14 3.65
N ASP A 223 -19.65 4.22 3.95
CA ASP A 223 -20.75 4.49 4.88
C ASP A 223 -20.24 4.80 6.28
N ILE A 224 -19.25 4.03 6.77
CA ILE A 224 -18.63 4.24 8.08
C ILE A 224 -17.95 5.61 8.13
N ALA A 225 -17.16 5.97 7.11
CA ALA A 225 -16.45 7.24 7.03
C ALA A 225 -17.43 8.43 6.98
N LEU A 226 -18.48 8.35 6.14
CA LEU A 226 -19.52 9.36 6.05
C LEU A 226 -20.26 9.56 7.38
N ASN A 227 -20.65 8.46 8.04
CA ASN A 227 -21.33 8.52 9.35
C ASN A 227 -20.42 9.05 10.46
N ALA A 228 -19.11 8.83 10.36
CA ALA A 228 -18.12 9.39 11.26
C ALA A 228 -17.72 10.84 10.92
N ASN A 229 -18.20 11.38 9.78
CA ASN A 229 -17.84 12.69 9.23
C ASN A 229 -16.33 12.83 8.98
N ILE A 230 -15.74 11.81 8.36
CA ILE A 230 -14.34 11.77 7.90
C ILE A 230 -14.30 11.33 6.44
N MET A 231 -13.18 11.57 5.76
CA MET A 231 -12.95 11.02 4.42
C MET A 231 -12.56 9.53 4.50
N THR A 232 -12.85 8.76 3.46
CA THR A 232 -12.55 7.31 3.43
C THR A 232 -11.06 7.02 3.56
N ASP A 233 -10.19 7.82 2.95
CA ASP A 233 -8.73 7.74 3.13
C ASP A 233 -8.29 7.96 4.58
N ARG A 234 -9.01 8.79 5.35
CA ARG A 234 -8.80 8.95 6.79
C ARG A 234 -9.21 7.69 7.54
N LEU A 235 -10.34 7.08 7.21
CA LEU A 235 -10.73 5.79 7.81
C LEU A 235 -9.66 4.71 7.55
N LEU A 236 -9.17 4.60 6.32
CA LEU A 236 -8.12 3.64 5.94
C LEU A 236 -6.80 3.94 6.66
N SER A 237 -6.37 5.20 6.70
CA SER A 237 -5.11 5.57 7.39
C SER A 237 -5.16 5.36 8.91
N TYR A 238 -6.34 5.47 9.54
CA TYR A 238 -6.52 5.14 10.95
C TYR A 238 -6.55 3.63 11.23
N ASN A 239 -6.78 2.81 10.20
CA ASN A 239 -6.91 1.36 10.29
C ASN A 239 -6.16 0.72 9.12
N SER A 240 -4.84 0.86 9.09
CA SER A 240 -3.98 0.52 7.94
C SER A 240 -3.97 -0.97 7.54
N GLN A 241 -4.65 -1.82 8.32
CA GLN A 241 -4.90 -3.23 8.02
C GLN A 241 -6.04 -3.41 7.02
N LEU A 242 -6.93 -2.42 6.89
CA LEU A 242 -7.89 -2.39 5.80
C LEU A 242 -7.12 -2.21 4.49
N ASP A 243 -7.46 -3.02 3.50
CA ASP A 243 -6.93 -2.82 2.16
C ASP A 243 -7.46 -1.52 1.55
N TRP A 244 -6.77 -1.04 0.51
CA TRP A 244 -7.05 0.26 -0.10
C TRP A 244 -8.45 0.34 -0.73
N ASN A 245 -9.07 -0.79 -1.07
CA ASN A 245 -10.41 -0.91 -1.65
C ASN A 245 -11.47 -1.41 -0.64
N CYS A 246 -11.12 -1.53 0.64
CA CYS A 246 -11.96 -2.00 1.74
C CYS A 246 -12.68 -3.35 1.51
N THR A 247 -12.07 -4.27 0.76
CA THR A 247 -12.63 -5.60 0.50
C THR A 247 -12.56 -6.52 1.71
N ASN A 248 -11.58 -6.32 2.59
CA ASN A 248 -11.40 -7.10 3.80
C ASN A 248 -12.16 -6.60 5.04
N LEU A 249 -13.15 -5.70 4.87
CA LEU A 249 -13.91 -5.10 5.98
C LEU A 249 -14.71 -6.12 6.80
N HIS A 250 -15.35 -7.07 6.10
CA HIS A 250 -16.20 -8.10 6.71
C HIS A 250 -15.50 -9.45 6.85
N ASP A 251 -14.59 -9.75 5.91
CA ASP A 251 -13.95 -11.05 5.75
C ASP A 251 -12.43 -10.89 5.82
N ALA A 252 -11.96 -10.41 6.97
CA ALA A 252 -10.54 -10.32 7.29
C ALA A 252 -9.92 -11.71 7.41
N ASP A 253 -8.84 -11.96 6.66
CA ASP A 253 -8.05 -13.19 6.75
C ASP A 253 -6.56 -12.87 7.03
N PRO A 254 -6.01 -13.25 8.21
CA PRO A 254 -6.71 -13.83 9.36
C PRO A 254 -7.69 -12.84 10.02
N TYR A 255 -8.70 -13.33 10.74
CA TYR A 255 -9.65 -12.46 11.45
C TYR A 255 -8.94 -11.66 12.54
N TRP A 256 -8.82 -10.34 12.36
CA TRP A 256 -8.15 -9.42 13.29
C TRP A 256 -9.11 -8.53 14.10
N GLY A 257 -10.40 -8.89 14.13
CA GLY A 257 -11.46 -8.10 14.76
C GLY A 257 -12.17 -7.19 13.76
N SER A 258 -13.15 -6.44 14.25
CA SER A 258 -13.99 -5.54 13.44
C SER A 258 -14.31 -4.22 14.16
N THR A 259 -13.51 -3.86 15.16
CA THR A 259 -13.58 -2.57 15.86
C THR A 259 -12.52 -1.63 15.29
N LEU A 260 -12.99 -0.56 14.65
CA LEU A 260 -12.18 0.41 13.93
C LEU A 260 -12.06 1.72 14.68
N CYS A 261 -10.94 2.41 14.48
CA CYS A 261 -10.82 3.83 14.83
C CYS A 261 -11.50 4.69 13.78
N VAL A 262 -12.41 5.57 14.19
CA VAL A 262 -13.06 6.57 13.31
C VAL A 262 -12.71 8.00 13.74
N SER A 263 -11.58 8.12 14.42
CA SER A 263 -10.90 9.36 14.80
C SER A 263 -9.40 9.08 14.85
N THR A 264 -8.58 10.11 14.71
CA THR A 264 -7.12 10.01 14.77
C THR A 264 -6.65 9.21 16.00
N PRO A 265 -5.99 8.05 15.81
CA PRO A 265 -5.33 7.33 16.90
C PRO A 265 -4.28 8.23 17.57
N GLY A 266 -4.33 8.33 18.90
CA GLY A 266 -3.49 9.25 19.68
C GLY A 266 -4.06 10.66 19.82
N GLY A 267 -5.20 10.94 19.18
CA GLY A 267 -5.89 12.23 19.24
C GLY A 267 -5.30 13.27 18.28
N THR A 268 -5.73 14.51 18.45
CA THR A 268 -5.12 15.67 17.79
C THR A 268 -3.74 15.90 18.40
N TYR A 269 -2.72 15.94 17.55
CA TYR A 269 -1.39 16.36 17.93
C TYR A 269 -1.49 17.75 18.61
N SER A 270 -1.19 17.81 19.91
CA SER A 270 -1.30 19.03 20.71
C SER A 270 -0.08 19.94 20.61
N GLY A 271 0.87 19.61 19.73
CA GLY A 271 1.88 20.58 19.33
C GLY A 271 1.22 21.78 18.70
N GLN A 272 1.90 22.93 18.75
CA GLN A 272 1.38 24.16 18.16
C GLN A 272 1.08 23.88 16.67
N PRO A 273 -0.16 24.05 16.18
CA PRO A 273 -0.36 24.22 14.75
C PRO A 273 0.43 25.46 14.37
N LEU A 274 1.55 25.30 13.66
CA LEU A 274 2.20 26.49 13.11
C LEU A 274 1.27 27.10 12.09
N ASN A 275 1.23 28.41 12.11
CA ASN A 275 0.33 29.29 11.40
C ASN A 275 0.44 29.08 9.87
N ASN A 276 -0.21 28.06 9.34
CA ASN A 276 -0.16 27.66 7.93
C ASN A 276 -1.32 28.29 7.17
N THR A 277 -1.18 29.56 6.83
CA THR A 277 -1.88 30.10 5.67
C THR A 277 -1.22 29.51 4.42
N GLU A 278 -1.81 28.47 3.84
CA GLU A 278 -1.36 27.90 2.56
C GLU A 278 -1.57 28.89 1.41
N PRO A 279 -0.52 29.19 0.61
CA PRO A 279 -0.67 29.76 -0.72
C PRO A 279 -0.73 28.64 -1.77
N VAL A 280 -1.63 28.77 -2.74
CA VAL A 280 -1.90 27.79 -3.82
C VAL A 280 -0.92 27.93 -5.00
N ASP A 281 0.18 28.67 -4.85
CA ASP A 281 1.24 28.82 -5.86
C ASP A 281 2.61 28.89 -5.15
N LEU A 282 3.47 27.89 -5.37
CA LEU A 282 4.74 27.74 -4.63
C LEU A 282 5.89 28.46 -5.35
N GLU A 283 6.00 29.77 -5.15
CA GLU A 283 7.25 30.49 -5.40
C GLU A 283 8.18 30.37 -4.17
N PRO A 284 9.52 30.37 -4.35
CA PRO A 284 10.43 30.44 -3.21
C PRO A 284 10.14 31.70 -2.39
N ILE A 285 9.98 31.52 -1.08
CA ILE A 285 9.88 32.63 -0.15
C ILE A 285 11.16 32.74 0.67
N ASP A 286 11.49 33.97 1.06
CA ASP A 286 12.63 34.21 1.93
C ASP A 286 12.44 33.51 3.29
N PRO A 287 13.52 32.98 3.89
CA PRO A 287 13.45 32.41 5.23
C PRO A 287 13.05 33.47 6.27
N PRO A 288 12.54 33.05 7.45
CA PRO A 288 12.12 33.97 8.51
C PRO A 288 13.19 35.02 8.83
N HIS A 289 12.81 36.30 8.78
CA HIS A 289 13.74 37.41 8.97
C HIS A 289 14.37 37.38 10.37
N GLY A 290 15.70 37.46 10.44
CA GLY A 290 16.45 37.45 11.69
C GLY A 290 16.69 36.06 12.28
N VAL A 291 16.33 34.99 11.56
CA VAL A 291 16.55 33.60 11.95
C VAL A 291 17.65 32.98 11.06
N PRO A 292 18.71 32.38 11.63
CA PRO A 292 19.73 31.69 10.83
C PRO A 292 19.14 30.46 10.12
N VAL A 293 19.44 30.29 8.83
CA VAL A 293 19.10 29.08 8.08
C VAL A 293 20.09 27.96 8.40
N ALA A 294 19.59 26.76 8.68
CA ALA A 294 20.43 25.60 8.97
C ALA A 294 21.35 25.25 7.79
N ASN A 295 22.56 24.77 8.09
CA ASN A 295 23.60 24.60 7.08
C ASN A 295 23.17 23.64 5.95
N GLY A 296 23.37 24.07 4.71
CA GLY A 296 23.03 23.29 3.51
C GLY A 296 21.55 23.28 3.15
N THR A 297 20.65 23.84 3.97
CA THR A 297 19.22 23.88 3.68
C THR A 297 18.94 24.58 2.35
N THR A 298 18.08 23.99 1.52
CA THR A 298 17.67 24.60 0.25
C THR A 298 16.99 25.95 0.48
N LYS A 299 17.31 26.93 -0.36
CA LYS A 299 16.64 28.24 -0.38
C LYS A 299 15.48 28.29 -1.37
N ASP A 300 15.37 27.30 -2.23
CA ASP A 300 14.25 27.09 -3.14
C ASP A 300 13.11 26.45 -2.35
N CYS A 301 12.60 27.19 -1.36
CA CYS A 301 11.68 26.70 -0.34
C CYS A 301 10.45 27.60 -0.27
N SER A 302 9.26 27.00 -0.31
CA SER A 302 7.98 27.71 -0.17
C SER A 302 7.48 27.76 1.27
N HIS A 303 8.04 26.92 2.16
CA HIS A 303 7.61 26.88 3.55
C HIS A 303 8.76 26.56 4.52
N TRP A 304 8.95 27.43 5.51
CA TRP A 304 10.06 27.36 6.48
C TRP A 304 9.56 27.03 7.89
N PHE A 305 10.32 26.21 8.60
CA PHE A 305 10.15 25.88 10.01
C PHE A 305 11.27 26.43 10.86
N THR A 306 10.97 27.24 11.88
CA THR A 306 11.95 27.63 12.89
C THR A 306 11.86 26.70 14.09
N HIS A 307 12.97 26.04 14.42
CA HIS A 307 13.00 25.11 15.54
C HIS A 307 13.13 25.84 16.87
N GLU A 308 12.05 25.86 17.66
CA GLU A 308 12.02 26.52 18.98
C GLU A 308 12.45 25.60 20.14
N GLY A 309 12.85 24.35 19.85
CA GLY A 309 13.27 23.36 20.86
C GLY A 309 12.16 22.48 21.42
N SER A 310 10.92 22.64 20.97
CA SER A 310 9.76 21.91 21.51
C SER A 310 9.38 20.64 20.76
N LEU A 311 9.91 20.42 19.56
CA LEU A 311 9.48 19.32 18.66
C LEU A 311 10.66 18.45 18.23
N THR A 312 10.48 17.12 18.24
CA THR A 312 11.40 16.18 17.58
C THR A 312 11.23 16.22 16.06
N CYS A 313 12.19 15.69 15.30
CA CYS A 313 12.07 15.54 13.85
C CYS A 313 10.85 14.72 13.45
N THR A 314 10.54 13.63 14.18
CA THR A 314 9.34 12.84 13.91
C THR A 314 8.07 13.68 14.11
N GLN A 315 8.03 14.50 15.16
CA GLN A 315 6.93 15.40 15.44
C GLN A 315 6.78 16.50 14.37
N ILE A 316 7.89 17.03 13.87
CA ILE A 316 7.91 18.00 12.75
C ILE A 316 7.39 17.32 11.48
N CYS A 317 7.93 16.16 11.11
CA CYS A 317 7.53 15.41 9.92
C CYS A 317 6.02 15.09 9.92
N LEU A 318 5.50 14.63 11.06
CA LEU A 318 4.07 14.35 11.22
C LEU A 318 3.21 15.61 11.18
N ALA A 319 3.67 16.71 11.77
CA ALA A 319 2.91 17.96 11.82
C ALA A 319 2.79 18.63 10.43
N TYR A 320 3.83 18.54 9.60
CA TYR A 320 3.87 19.18 8.27
C TYR A 320 3.65 18.22 7.10
N GLY A 321 3.42 16.93 7.39
CA GLY A 321 3.25 15.93 6.33
C GLY A 321 4.49 15.77 5.45
N VAL A 322 5.69 16.09 5.96
CA VAL A 322 6.95 15.96 5.23
C VAL A 322 7.58 14.60 5.54
N PRO A 323 7.80 13.73 4.54
CA PRO A 323 8.53 12.48 4.75
C PRO A 323 9.95 12.74 5.27
N ILE A 324 10.44 11.92 6.21
CA ILE A 324 11.76 12.15 6.82
C ILE A 324 12.90 12.15 5.80
N ASN A 325 12.80 11.35 4.74
CA ASN A 325 13.76 11.35 3.64
C ASN A 325 13.79 12.72 2.97
N LEU A 326 12.64 13.24 2.54
CA LEU A 326 12.54 14.57 1.93
C LEU A 326 13.01 15.66 2.89
N PHE A 327 12.62 15.60 4.17
CA PHE A 327 13.00 16.60 5.18
C PHE A 327 14.53 16.65 5.37
N THR A 328 15.21 15.51 5.41
CA THR A 328 16.68 15.47 5.52
C THR A 328 17.40 15.81 4.22
N GLU A 329 16.77 15.58 3.07
CA GLU A 329 17.35 15.89 1.76
C GLU A 329 17.37 17.39 1.49
N ILE A 330 16.26 18.08 1.82
CA ILE A 330 16.15 19.54 1.70
C ILE A 330 16.85 20.29 2.84
N ASN A 331 17.21 19.59 3.93
CA ASN A 331 18.00 20.10 5.06
C ASN A 331 19.22 19.19 5.38
N PRO A 332 20.28 19.23 4.55
CA PRO A 332 21.45 18.32 4.66
C PRO A 332 22.23 18.39 5.98
N SER A 333 22.02 19.39 6.84
CA SER A 333 22.54 19.37 8.21
C SER A 333 21.92 18.29 9.08
N LEU A 334 20.78 17.72 8.67
CA LEU A 334 20.05 16.70 9.41
C LEU A 334 20.34 15.31 8.83
N ASN A 335 20.72 14.37 9.69
CA ASN A 335 20.81 12.97 9.33
C ASN A 335 19.55 12.22 9.77
N LYS A 336 18.95 11.41 8.88
CA LYS A 336 17.72 10.67 9.15
C LYS A 336 17.71 9.81 10.41
N THR A 337 18.86 9.28 10.85
CA THR A 337 18.93 8.38 12.03
C THR A 337 19.23 9.11 13.33
N ILE A 338 19.77 10.32 13.27
CA ILE A 338 20.12 11.14 14.46
C ILE A 338 19.50 12.54 14.40
N CYS A 339 18.42 12.70 13.61
CA CYS A 339 17.82 13.99 13.25
C CYS A 339 17.49 14.86 14.47
N ASP A 340 16.98 14.26 15.54
CA ASP A 340 16.65 14.96 16.78
C ASP A 340 17.88 15.61 17.45
N THR A 341 19.06 15.03 17.25
CA THR A 341 20.34 15.57 17.77
C THR A 341 20.90 16.66 16.84
N ASP A 342 20.61 16.60 15.54
CA ASP A 342 21.07 17.56 14.54
C ASP A 342 20.18 18.82 14.47
N LEU A 343 18.99 18.78 15.07
CA LEU A 343 18.13 19.95 15.22
C LEU A 343 18.77 20.98 16.15
N VAL A 344 18.94 22.19 15.63
CA VAL A 344 19.54 23.31 16.34
C VAL A 344 18.46 24.33 16.65
N VAL A 345 18.26 24.58 17.95
CA VAL A 345 17.30 25.59 18.42
C VAL A 345 17.66 26.96 17.86
N GLY A 346 16.66 27.65 17.31
CA GLY A 346 16.80 28.95 16.67
C GLY A 346 17.17 28.91 15.20
N ASN A 347 17.41 27.73 14.59
CA ASN A 347 17.61 27.63 13.14
C ASN A 347 16.28 27.48 12.38
N ALA A 348 16.27 27.95 11.14
CA ALA A 348 15.24 27.72 10.15
C ALA A 348 15.60 26.54 9.22
N TYR A 349 14.62 25.70 8.95
CA TYR A 349 14.67 24.50 8.11
C TYR A 349 13.60 24.59 7.02
N CYS A 350 13.86 24.06 5.83
CA CYS A 350 12.86 23.97 4.78
C CYS A 350 11.90 22.80 5.06
N LEU A 351 10.60 23.01 4.89
CA LEU A 351 9.57 21.96 4.98
C LEU A 351 9.05 21.54 3.61
N GLU A 352 8.98 22.49 2.68
CA GLU A 352 8.40 22.30 1.36
C GLU A 352 9.28 22.98 0.31
N PRO A 353 10.03 22.22 -0.49
CA PRO A 353 10.82 22.79 -1.55
C PRO A 353 9.95 23.11 -2.78
N VAL A 354 10.34 24.10 -3.57
CA VAL A 354 9.67 24.37 -4.85
C VAL A 354 10.14 23.40 -5.96
N ALA A 355 9.34 23.27 -7.02
CA ALA A 355 9.69 22.41 -8.15
C ALA A 355 11.05 22.78 -8.77
N GLY A 356 11.98 21.81 -8.80
CA GLY A 356 13.32 21.97 -9.36
C GLY A 356 14.40 22.45 -8.38
N TRP A 357 14.12 22.46 -7.07
CA TRP A 357 15.11 22.73 -6.00
C TRP A 357 16.35 21.81 -6.05
N ASP A 358 16.19 20.61 -6.61
CA ASP A 358 17.20 19.57 -6.77
C ASP A 358 17.99 19.69 -8.08
N ARG A 359 17.65 20.66 -8.94
CA ARG A 359 18.30 20.81 -10.24
C ARG A 359 19.66 21.48 -10.07
N PRO A 360 20.71 20.98 -10.76
CA PRO A 360 22.00 21.66 -10.80
C PRO A 360 21.80 23.07 -11.36
N ALA A 361 22.36 24.07 -10.65
CA ALA A 361 22.36 25.45 -11.13
C ALA A 361 22.90 25.49 -12.57
N PRO A 362 22.23 26.18 -13.52
CA PRO A 362 22.69 26.24 -14.89
C PRO A 362 24.10 26.83 -14.94
N THR A 363 25.09 26.02 -15.34
CA THR A 363 26.52 26.36 -15.45
C THR A 363 26.83 27.23 -16.67
N GLY A 364 25.91 28.13 -17.04
CA GLY A 364 26.11 29.10 -18.10
C GLY A 364 26.83 30.33 -17.58
N THR A 365 28.10 30.49 -17.93
CA THR A 365 28.82 31.76 -17.85
C THR A 365 27.99 32.87 -18.51
N ILE A 366 27.49 33.80 -17.69
CA ILE A 366 26.70 34.94 -18.15
C ILE A 366 27.66 35.94 -18.83
N THR A 367 27.60 36.01 -20.16
CA THR A 367 28.10 37.16 -20.90
C THR A 367 27.15 38.34 -20.65
N PRO A 368 27.61 39.52 -20.19
CA PRO A 368 26.72 40.65 -19.94
C PRO A 368 26.18 41.17 -21.28
N GLY A 369 24.90 40.92 -21.59
CA GLY A 369 24.30 41.49 -22.81
C GLY A 369 23.03 40.86 -23.37
N ALA A 370 22.21 40.12 -22.61
CA ALA A 370 20.90 39.69 -23.10
C ALA A 370 19.86 39.65 -21.98
N THR A 371 19.06 40.72 -21.88
CA THR A 371 17.84 40.75 -21.08
C THR A 371 16.79 39.86 -21.73
N THR A 372 16.46 38.73 -21.12
CA THR A 372 15.29 37.91 -21.48
C THR A 372 14.25 38.05 -20.39
N THR A 373 13.25 38.89 -20.64
CA THR A 373 12.02 39.00 -19.85
C THR A 373 11.14 37.77 -20.10
N ARG A 374 10.82 37.03 -19.03
CA ARG A 374 9.80 35.97 -19.07
C ARG A 374 8.43 36.60 -18.79
N SER A 375 7.65 36.80 -19.84
CA SER A 375 6.30 37.39 -19.76
C SER A 375 5.32 36.47 -19.03
N ALA A 376 4.68 37.01 -18.00
CA ALA A 376 3.43 36.53 -17.44
C ALA A 376 2.26 37.07 -18.29
N THR A 377 1.37 36.19 -18.74
CA THR A 377 0.11 36.60 -19.35
C THR A 377 -1.02 36.35 -18.36
N ASN A 378 -1.46 37.43 -17.72
CA ASN A 378 -2.69 37.54 -16.95
C ASN A 378 -3.91 37.51 -17.88
N THR A 379 -4.95 36.76 -17.51
CA THR A 379 -6.32 37.05 -17.92
C THR A 379 -7.21 37.15 -16.67
N LYS A 380 -7.49 38.39 -16.28
CA LYS A 380 -8.58 38.77 -15.36
C LYS A 380 -9.92 38.41 -15.99
N SER A 381 -10.84 37.85 -15.21
CA SER A 381 -12.26 38.22 -15.31
C SER A 381 -12.91 38.25 -13.93
N ALA A 382 -13.78 39.22 -13.75
CA ALA A 382 -14.20 39.79 -12.48
C ALA A 382 -15.54 39.24 -11.96
N THR A 383 -15.59 39.06 -10.64
CA THR A 383 -16.66 39.45 -9.68
C THR A 383 -18.14 39.14 -9.99
N GLY A 384 -18.79 38.44 -9.05
CA GLY A 384 -20.25 38.50 -8.88
C GLY A 384 -20.84 37.47 -7.92
N THR A 385 -20.75 37.70 -6.61
CA THR A 385 -21.40 36.94 -5.54
C THR A 385 -22.94 37.00 -5.64
N LYS A 386 -23.65 35.90 -5.36
CA LYS A 386 -24.88 35.92 -4.54
C LYS A 386 -25.30 34.53 -4.07
N THR A 387 -25.46 34.43 -2.75
CA THR A 387 -26.06 33.36 -1.95
C THR A 387 -27.54 33.14 -2.29
N ALA A 388 -28.00 31.89 -2.31
CA ALA A 388 -29.36 31.52 -1.91
C ALA A 388 -29.40 30.05 -1.45
N ALA A 389 -29.80 29.85 -0.20
CA ALA A 389 -30.28 28.57 0.31
C ALA A 389 -31.69 28.31 -0.23
N ALA A 390 -32.01 27.04 -0.53
CA ALA A 390 -33.39 26.60 -0.70
C ALA A 390 -33.55 25.14 -0.22
N THR A 391 -34.63 24.95 0.53
CA THR A 391 -35.02 23.79 1.32
C THR A 391 -35.99 22.87 0.57
N ASN A 392 -36.00 21.60 0.98
CA ASN A 392 -37.14 20.65 1.04
C ASN A 392 -37.61 19.81 -0.19
N SER A 393 -37.40 18.50 -0.02
CA SER A 393 -38.38 17.38 0.05
C SER A 393 -39.17 16.88 -1.18
N ALA A 394 -38.82 15.63 -1.55
CA ALA A 394 -39.60 14.46 -1.99
C ALA A 394 -40.86 14.61 -2.87
N THR A 395 -40.84 13.95 -4.04
CA THR A 395 -41.83 12.91 -4.39
C THR A 395 -41.32 12.00 -5.52
N HIS A 396 -41.63 10.70 -5.42
CA HIS A 396 -41.23 9.62 -6.31
C HIS A 396 -41.88 9.69 -7.70
N THR A 397 -41.10 9.39 -8.74
CA THR A 397 -41.55 8.63 -9.92
C THR A 397 -40.40 7.77 -10.43
N SER A 398 -40.55 6.46 -10.29
CA SER A 398 -39.66 5.43 -10.84
C SER A 398 -39.97 5.20 -12.32
N THR A 399 -38.97 5.39 -13.18
CA THR A 399 -38.80 4.63 -14.42
C THR A 399 -37.32 4.39 -14.64
N SER A 400 -36.98 3.11 -14.79
CA SER A 400 -35.66 2.50 -14.76
C SER A 400 -34.78 2.77 -15.97
N GLU A 401 -33.60 3.34 -15.76
CA GLU A 401 -32.35 3.01 -16.44
C GLU A 401 -31.31 2.66 -15.34
N PRO A 402 -30.36 1.75 -15.57
CA PRO A 402 -29.29 1.51 -14.60
C PRO A 402 -28.50 2.81 -14.44
N SER A 403 -28.59 3.43 -13.26
CA SER A 403 -27.79 4.59 -12.91
C SER A 403 -26.39 4.10 -12.56
N TYR A 404 -25.41 4.43 -13.40
CA TYR A 404 -24.02 4.06 -13.22
C TYR A 404 -23.30 5.17 -12.44
N SER A 405 -23.41 5.17 -11.12
CA SER A 405 -22.78 6.19 -10.26
C SER A 405 -21.57 5.64 -9.48
N PRO A 406 -20.48 6.43 -9.31
CA PRO A 406 -20.31 7.80 -9.78
C PRO A 406 -19.84 7.89 -11.25
N GLU A 407 -20.39 8.86 -11.99
CA GLU A 407 -19.99 9.16 -13.37
C GLU A 407 -18.87 10.19 -13.39
N GLN A 408 -17.86 10.02 -14.25
CA GLN A 408 -16.82 11.03 -14.39
C GLN A 408 -17.46 12.33 -14.92
N PRO A 409 -17.20 13.50 -14.31
CA PRO A 409 -17.79 14.75 -14.77
C PRO A 409 -17.47 15.04 -16.24
N GLY A 410 -18.42 15.62 -16.96
CA GLY A 410 -18.22 16.05 -18.35
C GLY A 410 -18.30 14.95 -19.39
N ILE A 411 -18.94 13.81 -19.08
CA ILE A 411 -19.35 12.79 -20.06
C ILE A 411 -20.40 13.36 -21.01
N VAL A 412 -20.37 12.93 -22.27
CA VAL A 412 -21.31 13.36 -23.31
C VAL A 412 -22.76 12.96 -23.02
N ASP A 413 -23.69 13.81 -23.43
CA ASP A 413 -25.12 13.47 -23.43
C ASP A 413 -25.40 12.30 -24.39
N GLY A 414 -26.21 11.32 -23.94
CA GLY A 414 -26.61 10.16 -24.75
C GLY A 414 -25.70 8.93 -24.62
N CYS A 415 -24.84 8.91 -23.60
CA CYS A 415 -24.11 7.70 -23.22
C CYS A 415 -25.07 6.55 -22.90
N ASN A 416 -24.86 5.39 -23.53
CA ASN A 416 -25.70 4.20 -23.34
C ASN A 416 -24.91 2.93 -23.03
N LYS A 417 -23.58 3.02 -22.99
CA LYS A 417 -22.68 1.96 -22.56
C LYS A 417 -21.59 2.55 -21.69
N TRP A 418 -21.36 1.89 -20.56
CA TRP A 418 -20.49 2.39 -19.51
C TRP A 418 -19.38 1.39 -19.21
N HIS A 419 -18.22 1.93 -18.83
CA HIS A 419 -17.11 1.16 -18.31
C HIS A 419 -16.70 1.76 -16.97
N TYR A 420 -16.61 0.92 -15.95
CA TYR A 420 -16.06 1.30 -14.66
C TYR A 420 -14.54 1.20 -14.74
N VAL A 421 -13.86 2.32 -14.53
CA VAL A 421 -12.39 2.37 -14.59
C VAL A 421 -11.81 1.67 -13.37
N ASP A 422 -11.12 0.54 -13.58
CA ASP A 422 -10.46 -0.23 -12.54
C ASP A 422 -8.92 -0.05 -12.56
N ASN A 423 -8.25 -0.56 -11.53
CA ASN A 423 -6.80 -0.39 -11.40
C ASN A 423 -6.06 -1.10 -12.55
N GLY A 424 -5.22 -0.35 -13.26
CA GLY A 424 -4.52 -0.82 -14.46
C GLY A 424 -5.25 -0.55 -15.78
N ASP A 425 -6.47 -0.01 -15.75
CA ASP A 425 -7.11 0.49 -16.96
C ASP A 425 -6.46 1.78 -17.46
N GLY A 426 -6.29 1.86 -18.77
CA GLY A 426 -5.95 3.08 -19.49
C GLY A 426 -6.87 3.23 -20.71
N CYS A 427 -6.95 4.42 -21.28
CA CYS A 427 -7.83 4.70 -22.42
C CYS A 427 -7.57 3.74 -23.59
N TYR A 428 -6.32 3.30 -23.77
CA TYR A 428 -5.97 2.29 -24.76
C TYR A 428 -6.54 0.90 -24.44
N SER A 429 -6.37 0.39 -23.21
CA SER A 429 -6.90 -0.94 -22.83
C SER A 429 -8.43 -0.96 -22.85
N ILE A 430 -9.07 0.14 -22.44
CA ILE A 430 -10.53 0.31 -22.47
C ILE A 430 -11.00 0.30 -23.93
N THR A 431 -10.41 1.11 -24.81
CA THR A 431 -10.84 1.18 -26.22
C THR A 431 -10.62 -0.13 -26.95
N GLU A 432 -9.54 -0.87 -26.63
CA GLU A 432 -9.28 -2.20 -27.17
C GLU A 432 -10.32 -3.24 -26.69
N LYS A 433 -10.72 -3.19 -25.42
CA LYS A 433 -11.75 -4.06 -24.83
C LYS A 433 -13.10 -3.88 -25.52
N TYR A 434 -13.52 -2.64 -25.76
CA TYR A 434 -14.83 -2.33 -26.37
C TYR A 434 -14.81 -2.18 -27.89
N LYS A 435 -13.63 -2.32 -28.52
CA LYS A 435 -13.43 -2.19 -29.97
C LYS A 435 -13.93 -0.84 -30.52
N ILE A 436 -13.70 0.23 -29.76
CA ILE A 436 -14.02 1.62 -30.14
C ILE A 436 -12.74 2.37 -30.51
N LYS A 437 -12.83 3.44 -31.30
CA LYS A 437 -11.65 4.27 -31.59
C LYS A 437 -11.33 5.13 -30.37
N LEU A 438 -10.03 5.30 -30.09
CA LEU A 438 -9.56 6.18 -29.01
C LEU A 438 -10.07 7.63 -29.17
N SER A 439 -10.16 8.12 -30.41
CA SER A 439 -10.74 9.43 -30.73
C SER A 439 -12.21 9.55 -30.29
N ASP A 440 -12.98 8.48 -30.45
CA ASP A 440 -14.41 8.48 -30.11
C ASP A 440 -14.56 8.44 -28.59
N PHE A 441 -13.74 7.64 -27.91
CA PHE A 441 -13.67 7.60 -26.44
C PHE A 441 -13.33 8.97 -25.84
N TYR A 442 -12.36 9.70 -26.39
CA TYR A 442 -12.06 11.07 -25.95
C TYR A 442 -13.20 12.05 -26.21
N SER A 443 -13.91 11.90 -27.34
CA SER A 443 -15.06 12.74 -27.65
C SER A 443 -16.24 12.51 -26.70
N TRP A 444 -16.40 11.28 -26.19
CA TRP A 444 -17.44 10.92 -25.22
C TRP A 444 -17.07 11.25 -23.78
N ASN A 445 -15.77 11.36 -23.49
CA ASN A 445 -15.25 11.65 -22.15
C ASN A 445 -14.24 12.83 -22.14
N PRO A 446 -14.64 14.06 -22.51
CA PRO A 446 -13.75 15.21 -22.62
C PRO A 446 -12.81 15.48 -21.44
N LYS A 447 -13.23 15.16 -20.20
CA LYS A 447 -12.41 15.38 -18.99
C LYS A 447 -11.27 14.39 -18.82
N VAL A 448 -11.24 13.31 -19.60
CA VAL A 448 -10.14 12.35 -19.61
C VAL A 448 -8.87 12.92 -20.24
N GLY A 449 -8.99 13.94 -21.10
CA GLY A 449 -7.86 14.49 -21.84
C GLY A 449 -7.45 13.63 -23.04
N ASP A 450 -6.67 14.19 -23.94
CA ASP A 450 -6.16 13.51 -25.15
C ASP A 450 -4.94 12.62 -24.88
N ASP A 451 -4.32 12.78 -23.71
CA ASP A 451 -3.21 11.97 -23.19
C ASP A 451 -3.65 10.94 -22.12
N CYS A 452 -4.96 10.81 -21.86
CA CYS A 452 -5.55 9.93 -20.85
C CYS A 452 -5.21 10.25 -19.38
N SER A 453 -4.48 11.35 -19.12
CA SER A 453 -4.06 11.71 -17.75
C SER A 453 -5.23 12.04 -16.81
N GLY A 454 -6.38 12.41 -17.38
CA GLY A 454 -7.60 12.71 -16.65
C GLY A 454 -8.54 11.53 -16.45
N LEU A 455 -8.15 10.29 -16.74
CA LEU A 455 -9.00 9.11 -16.50
C LEU A 455 -9.11 8.84 -14.99
N TRP A 456 -10.31 8.98 -14.43
CA TRP A 456 -10.51 8.85 -12.99
C TRP A 456 -10.78 7.39 -12.61
N LEU A 457 -9.91 6.83 -11.79
CA LEU A 457 -10.11 5.53 -11.17
C LEU A 457 -11.40 5.52 -10.35
N HIS A 458 -12.20 4.45 -10.47
CA HIS A 458 -13.48 4.25 -9.78
C HIS A 458 -14.64 5.16 -10.21
N TYR A 459 -14.52 5.76 -11.40
CA TYR A 459 -15.63 6.43 -12.06
C TYR A 459 -16.07 5.66 -13.29
N TYR A 460 -17.35 5.78 -13.62
CA TYR A 460 -17.87 5.31 -14.89
C TYR A 460 -17.52 6.30 -15.99
N VAL A 461 -17.00 5.79 -17.09
CA VAL A 461 -16.75 6.50 -18.35
C VAL A 461 -17.60 5.91 -19.46
N CYS A 462 -17.92 6.74 -20.45
CA CYS A 462 -18.71 6.36 -21.59
C CYS A 462 -17.90 5.57 -22.62
N VAL A 463 -18.40 4.39 -22.99
CA VAL A 463 -17.82 3.53 -24.04
C VAL A 463 -18.80 3.26 -25.19
N GLY A 464 -19.90 4.01 -25.24
CA GLY A 464 -20.82 4.01 -26.36
C GLY A 464 -21.97 4.99 -26.18
N VAL A 465 -22.41 5.58 -27.29
CA VAL A 465 -23.58 6.46 -27.39
C VAL A 465 -24.64 5.80 -28.28
N LYS A 466 -25.94 6.07 -28.05
CA LYS A 466 -27.00 5.63 -28.98
C LYS A 466 -26.77 6.32 -30.34
N SER A 467 -26.72 5.54 -31.42
CA SER A 467 -26.65 6.05 -32.80
C SER A 467 -27.98 6.63 -33.25
#